data_AF-A0A0G4KNV1-F1
#
_entry.id   AF-A0A0G4KNV1-F1
#
_cell.length_a   1.000
_cell.length_b   1.000
_cell.length_c   1.000
_cell.angle_alpha   90.00
_cell.angle_beta   90.00
_cell.angle_gamma   90.00
#
_symmetry.space_group_name_H-M   'P 1'
#
loop_
_entity.id
_entity.type
_entity.pdbx_description
1 polymer ?
#
loop_
_entity_poly.entity_id
_entity_poly.type
_entity_poly.pdbx_seq_one_letter_code
_entity_poly.pdbx_strand_id
1 'polypeptide(L)'
;MVTSGAIYHALRALTIPVDIRNICVLLAPAFSGLTAFAAYLLTNEMTTSPSAGLLAAAFMGITPGYISRSVAGSYDNEAIAIFLLVFTFFLWIKALKLGSILWASLCALFYGYMVASWGGYAFITNMLPVHALVLVATGRYSTRLYVSYTTWYALGTVAAMNIPFVGFLPIKTSEHMPAL
;
A
#
# COMPACT_ATOMS: atom_id res chain seq x y z
N MET A 1 5.22 16.31 3.37
CA MET A 1 5.28 14.83 3.51
C MET A 1 6.73 14.42 3.80
N VAL A 2 6.96 13.45 4.70
CA VAL A 2 8.32 12.97 5.05
C VAL A 2 9.07 12.44 3.82
N THR A 3 8.32 11.92 2.85
CA THR A 3 8.78 11.29 1.61
C THR A 3 9.52 12.25 0.69
N SER A 4 8.98 13.44 0.43
CA SER A 4 9.65 14.47 -0.37
C SER A 4 10.89 15.02 0.34
N GLY A 5 10.84 15.13 1.68
CA GLY A 5 12.01 15.51 2.49
C GLY A 5 13.14 14.48 2.38
N ALA A 6 12.82 13.19 2.48
CA ALA A 6 13.78 12.10 2.30
C ALA A 6 14.40 12.13 0.88
N ILE A 7 13.59 12.32 -0.16
CA ILE A 7 14.08 12.45 -1.54
C ILE A 7 15.00 13.67 -1.69
N TYR A 8 14.64 14.82 -1.09
CA TYR A 8 15.47 16.03 -1.12
C TYR A 8 16.84 15.82 -0.48
N HIS A 9 16.88 15.21 0.72
CA HIS A 9 18.14 14.92 1.40
C HIS A 9 18.99 13.90 0.64
N ALA A 10 18.36 12.88 0.03
CA ALA A 10 19.05 11.89 -0.78
C ALA A 10 19.67 12.51 -2.05
N LEU A 11 18.92 13.35 -2.78
CA LEU A 11 19.42 14.04 -3.97
C LEU A 11 20.56 15.01 -3.63
N ARG A 12 20.46 15.70 -2.49
CA ARG A 12 21.51 16.59 -1.99
C ARG A 12 22.77 15.82 -1.59
N ALA A 13 22.63 14.63 -1.00
CA ALA A 13 23.77 13.75 -0.72
C ALA A 13 24.45 13.25 -2.00
N LEU A 14 23.69 13.06 -3.08
CA LEU A 14 24.20 12.70 -4.42
C LEU A 14 24.71 13.89 -5.23
N THR A 15 24.89 15.07 -4.61
CA THR A 15 25.36 16.31 -5.25
C THR A 15 24.50 16.81 -6.41
N ILE A 16 23.20 16.47 -6.44
CA ILE A 16 22.23 16.98 -7.42
C ILE A 16 21.40 18.08 -6.74
N PRO A 17 21.71 19.38 -6.96
CA PRO A 17 20.99 20.47 -6.33
C PRO A 17 19.64 20.69 -7.02
N VAL A 18 18.59 20.05 -6.48
CA VAL A 18 17.20 20.26 -6.92
C VAL A 18 16.44 21.00 -5.84
N ASP A 19 15.72 22.05 -6.22
CA ASP A 19 14.82 22.75 -5.31
C ASP A 19 13.72 21.83 -4.78
N ILE A 20 13.39 21.97 -3.50
CA ILE A 20 12.32 21.20 -2.85
C ILE A 20 10.98 21.35 -3.59
N ARG A 21 10.73 22.53 -4.18
CA ARG A 21 9.52 22.80 -4.99
C ARG A 21 9.43 21.85 -6.18
N ASN A 22 10.53 21.65 -6.91
CA ASN A 22 10.53 20.80 -8.10
C ASN A 22 10.31 19.33 -7.71
N ILE A 23 10.84 18.92 -6.56
CA ILE A 23 10.59 17.58 -5.99
C ILE A 23 9.10 17.43 -5.66
N CYS A 24 8.49 18.39 -4.97
CA CYS A 24 7.07 18.33 -4.63
C CYS A 24 6.17 18.31 -5.87
N VAL A 25 6.51 19.07 -6.92
CA VAL A 25 5.75 19.13 -8.18
C VAL A 25 5.82 17.80 -8.96
N LEU A 26 7.00 17.18 -9.01
CA LEU A 26 7.25 15.97 -9.80
C LEU A 26 7.03 14.66 -9.02
N LEU A 27 6.70 14.74 -7.73
CA LEU A 27 6.48 13.57 -6.89
C LEU A 27 5.30 12.73 -7.39
N ALA A 28 4.17 13.35 -7.73
CA ALA A 28 2.97 12.63 -8.14
C ALA A 28 3.16 11.81 -9.44
N PRO A 29 3.74 12.36 -10.52
CA PRO A 29 4.11 11.57 -11.70
C PRO A 29 5.09 10.43 -11.41
N ALA A 30 6.09 10.65 -10.53
CA ALA A 30 7.05 9.60 -10.18
C ALA A 30 6.36 8.42 -9.47
N PHE A 31 5.48 8.69 -8.51
CA PHE A 31 4.71 7.65 -7.84
C PHE A 31 3.65 7.02 -8.75
N SER A 32 3.13 7.73 -9.75
CA SER A 32 2.25 7.15 -10.77
C SER A 32 2.92 6.04 -11.57
N GLY A 33 4.19 6.24 -11.97
CA GLY A 33 4.99 5.18 -12.59
C GLY A 33 5.21 3.98 -11.67
N LEU A 34 5.45 4.22 -10.39
CA LEU A 34 5.57 3.15 -9.38
C LEU A 34 4.25 2.41 -9.16
N THR A 35 3.10 3.09 -9.23
CA THR A 35 1.77 2.47 -9.16
C THR A 35 1.53 1.55 -10.34
N ALA A 36 1.92 1.94 -11.56
CA ALA A 36 1.83 1.06 -12.73
C ALA A 36 2.69 -0.20 -12.55
N PHE A 37 3.88 -0.06 -11.97
CA PHE A 37 4.72 -1.21 -11.61
C PHE A 37 4.11 -2.08 -10.49
N ALA A 38 3.51 -1.48 -9.46
CA ALA A 38 2.81 -2.24 -8.42
C ALA A 38 1.60 -3.00 -9.00
N ALA A 39 0.87 -2.41 -9.95
CA ALA A 39 -0.24 -3.06 -10.65
C ALA A 39 0.24 -4.25 -11.48
N TYR A 40 1.37 -4.11 -12.20
CA TYR A 40 2.03 -5.22 -12.89
C TYR A 40 2.29 -6.40 -11.96
N LEU A 41 2.92 -6.14 -10.81
CA LEU A 41 3.26 -7.17 -9.83
C LEU A 41 2.01 -7.83 -9.24
N LEU A 42 0.99 -7.05 -8.89
CA LEU A 42 -0.27 -7.56 -8.36
C LEU A 42 -0.95 -8.49 -9.37
N THR A 43 -1.09 -8.07 -10.63
CA THR A 43 -1.77 -8.86 -11.65
C THR A 43 -1.00 -10.12 -12.02
N ASN A 44 0.34 -10.08 -12.02
CA ASN A 44 1.17 -11.28 -12.18
C ASN A 44 1.01 -12.28 -11.04
N GLU A 45 0.65 -11.83 -9.84
CA GLU A 45 0.27 -12.73 -8.76
C GLU A 45 -1.17 -13.24 -8.93
N MET A 46 -2.05 -12.60 -9.70
CA MET A 46 -3.41 -13.14 -9.89
C MET A 46 -3.50 -14.13 -11.05
N THR A 47 -2.68 -13.95 -12.07
CA THR A 47 -2.79 -14.68 -13.35
C THR A 47 -1.47 -15.38 -13.68
N THR A 48 -1.55 -16.53 -14.38
CA THR A 48 -0.36 -17.27 -14.83
C THR A 48 0.37 -16.62 -16.01
N SER A 49 -0.32 -15.78 -16.79
CA SER A 49 0.23 -15.10 -17.96
C SER A 49 0.82 -13.72 -17.61
N PRO A 50 2.12 -13.48 -17.89
CA PRO A 50 2.75 -12.17 -17.68
C PRO A 50 2.18 -11.05 -18.55
N SER A 51 1.52 -11.40 -19.66
CA SER A 51 0.87 -10.43 -20.56
C SER A 51 -0.29 -9.70 -19.89
N ALA A 52 -1.02 -10.35 -18.98
CA ALA A 52 -2.09 -9.71 -18.21
C ALA A 52 -1.53 -8.61 -17.31
N GLY A 53 -0.37 -8.83 -16.69
CA GLY A 53 0.31 -7.82 -15.88
C GLY A 53 0.77 -6.61 -16.69
N LEU A 54 1.33 -6.83 -17.88
CA LEU A 54 1.73 -5.72 -18.77
C LEU A 54 0.52 -4.88 -19.19
N LEU A 55 -0.59 -5.54 -19.50
CA LEU A 55 -1.84 -4.85 -19.85
C LEU A 55 -2.38 -4.04 -18.67
N ALA A 56 -2.36 -4.59 -17.46
CA ALA A 56 -2.78 -3.88 -16.25
C ALA A 56 -1.91 -2.65 -15.96
N ALA A 57 -0.59 -2.76 -16.15
CA ALA A 57 0.34 -1.65 -16.00
C ALA A 57 0.07 -0.54 -17.03
N ALA A 58 -0.17 -0.92 -18.29
CA ALA A 58 -0.50 0.03 -19.36
C ALA A 58 -1.80 0.78 -19.05
N PHE A 59 -2.85 0.06 -18.63
CA PHE A 59 -4.12 0.70 -18.24
C PHE A 59 -3.96 1.61 -17.03
N MET A 60 -3.26 1.17 -15.98
CA MET A 60 -3.01 1.99 -14.79
C MET A 60 -2.28 3.29 -15.14
N GLY A 61 -1.31 3.23 -16.05
CA GLY A 61 -0.52 4.40 -16.47
C GLY A 61 -1.32 5.48 -17.21
N ILE A 62 -2.40 5.12 -17.91
CA ILE A 62 -3.19 6.05 -18.74
C ILE A 62 -4.59 6.35 -18.20
N THR A 63 -4.99 5.73 -17.09
CA THR A 63 -6.38 5.84 -16.59
C THR A 63 -6.70 7.28 -16.17
N PRO A 64 -7.70 7.95 -16.79
CA PRO A 64 -8.02 9.36 -16.49
C PRO A 64 -8.40 9.61 -15.04
N GLY A 65 -9.07 8.64 -14.41
CA GLY A 65 -9.45 8.72 -13.00
C GLY A 65 -8.23 8.87 -12.08
N TYR A 66 -7.17 8.09 -12.31
CA TYR A 66 -5.94 8.21 -11.52
C TYR A 66 -5.14 9.46 -11.89
N ILE A 67 -5.08 9.80 -13.18
CA ILE A 67 -4.39 11.01 -13.65
C ILE A 67 -4.96 12.26 -12.97
N SER A 68 -6.28 12.34 -12.80
CA SER A 68 -6.93 13.50 -12.15
C SER A 68 -6.42 13.81 -10.73
N ARG A 69 -5.88 12.80 -10.03
CA ARG A 69 -5.32 12.92 -8.67
C ARG A 69 -3.79 12.83 -8.63
N SER A 70 -3.13 12.62 -9.77
CA SER A 70 -1.67 12.41 -9.87
C SER A 70 -0.98 13.32 -10.90
N VAL A 71 -1.63 14.43 -11.29
CA VAL A 71 -1.06 15.43 -12.21
C VAL A 71 0.20 16.08 -11.60
N ALA A 72 1.19 16.40 -12.45
CA ALA A 72 2.34 17.19 -12.05
C ALA A 72 1.90 18.54 -11.43
N GLY A 73 2.41 18.82 -10.22
CA GLY A 73 2.00 19.99 -9.43
C GLY A 73 0.88 19.72 -8.43
N SER A 74 0.18 18.58 -8.54
CA SER A 74 -0.79 18.12 -7.54
C SER A 74 -0.06 17.40 -6.39
N TYR A 75 0.41 18.18 -5.41
CA TYR A 75 1.07 17.66 -4.21
C TYR A 75 0.03 17.31 -3.14
N ASP A 76 -0.78 16.28 -3.42
CA ASP A 76 -1.78 15.74 -2.52
C ASP A 76 -1.39 14.33 -2.01
N ASN A 77 -1.94 13.93 -0.87
CA ASN A 77 -1.64 12.66 -0.21
C ASN A 77 -2.01 11.44 -1.07
N GLU A 78 -3.01 11.58 -1.92
CA GLU A 78 -3.51 10.54 -2.82
C GLU A 78 -2.43 10.05 -3.80
N ALA A 79 -1.48 10.91 -4.17
CA ALA A 79 -0.39 10.59 -5.09
C ALA A 79 0.47 9.41 -4.60
N ILE A 80 0.76 9.36 -3.29
CA ILE A 80 1.52 8.27 -2.67
C ILE A 80 0.58 7.16 -2.20
N ALA A 81 -0.61 7.52 -1.72
CA ALA A 81 -1.55 6.58 -1.13
C ALA A 81 -1.95 5.45 -2.09
N ILE A 82 -2.21 5.78 -3.36
CA ILE A 82 -2.65 4.79 -4.36
C ILE A 82 -1.53 3.78 -4.65
N PHE A 83 -0.27 4.24 -4.76
CA PHE A 83 0.87 3.34 -4.88
C PHE A 83 0.94 2.36 -3.70
N LEU A 84 0.87 2.89 -2.48
CA LEU A 84 0.96 2.07 -1.27
C LEU A 84 -0.19 1.10 -1.13
N LEU A 85 -1.40 1.50 -1.52
CA LEU A 85 -2.58 0.65 -1.51
C LEU A 85 -2.38 -0.57 -2.43
N VAL A 86 -2.03 -0.34 -3.69
CA VAL A 86 -1.82 -1.42 -4.68
C VAL A 86 -0.66 -2.32 -4.24
N PHE A 87 0.42 -1.74 -3.75
CA PHE A 87 1.58 -2.51 -3.29
C PHE A 87 1.30 -3.33 -2.03
N THR A 88 0.51 -2.80 -1.09
CA THR A 88 0.06 -3.55 0.10
C THR A 88 -0.79 -4.75 -0.30
N PHE A 89 -1.69 -4.59 -1.27
CA PHE A 89 -2.46 -5.73 -1.80
C PHE A 89 -1.59 -6.77 -2.50
N PHE A 90 -0.58 -6.35 -3.26
CA PHE A 90 0.39 -7.28 -3.83
C PHE A 90 1.10 -8.10 -2.75
N LEU A 91 1.63 -7.44 -1.72
CA LEU A 91 2.31 -8.11 -0.61
C LEU A 91 1.38 -9.04 0.17
N TRP A 92 0.12 -8.63 0.39
CA TRP A 92 -0.89 -9.46 1.04
C TRP A 92 -1.16 -10.75 0.27
N ILE A 93 -1.42 -10.66 -1.03
CA ILE A 93 -1.66 -11.85 -1.88
C ILE A 93 -0.43 -12.75 -1.90
N LYS A 94 0.76 -12.16 -2.01
CA LYS A 94 2.02 -12.91 -2.00
C LYS A 94 2.25 -13.62 -0.67
N ALA A 95 1.96 -12.94 0.45
CA ALA A 95 2.03 -13.52 1.79
C ALA A 95 1.07 -14.71 1.93
N LEU A 96 -0.18 -14.58 1.47
CA LEU A 96 -1.17 -15.66 1.55
C LEU A 96 -0.79 -16.89 0.72
N LYS A 97 -0.26 -16.69 -0.50
CA LYS A 97 0.15 -17.79 -1.36
C LYS A 97 1.34 -18.57 -0.77
N LEU A 98 2.35 -17.85 -0.29
CA LEU A 98 3.57 -18.44 0.25
C LEU A 98 3.42 -18.90 1.71
N GLY A 99 2.51 -18.30 2.48
CA GLY A 99 2.34 -18.56 3.91
C GLY A 99 3.51 -18.11 4.78
N SER A 100 4.18 -17.02 4.40
CA SER A 100 5.46 -16.61 5.01
C SER A 100 5.33 -15.34 5.86
N ILE A 101 5.89 -15.42 7.06
CA ILE A 101 5.95 -14.32 8.04
C ILE A 101 6.67 -13.10 7.46
N LEU A 102 7.73 -13.30 6.67
CA LEU A 102 8.51 -12.20 6.09
C LEU A 102 7.67 -11.35 5.14
N TRP A 103 6.87 -11.98 4.29
CA TRP A 103 6.00 -11.26 3.36
C TRP A 103 4.83 -10.58 4.08
N ALA A 104 4.30 -11.21 5.14
CA ALA A 104 3.29 -10.60 6.00
C ALA A 104 3.84 -9.40 6.81
N SER A 105 5.07 -9.46 7.30
CA SER A 105 5.72 -8.35 7.99
C SER A 105 6.04 -7.19 7.04
N LEU A 106 6.44 -7.47 5.80
CA LEU A 106 6.58 -6.44 4.77
C LEU A 106 5.23 -5.81 4.44
N CYS A 107 4.16 -6.62 4.34
CA CYS A 107 2.79 -6.11 4.16
C CYS A 107 2.38 -5.17 5.30
N ALA A 108 2.68 -5.54 6.55
CA ALA A 108 2.41 -4.71 7.73
C ALA A 108 3.21 -3.40 7.72
N LEU A 109 4.46 -3.42 7.27
CA LEU A 109 5.30 -2.22 7.14
C LEU A 109 4.73 -1.25 6.11
N PHE A 110 4.33 -1.75 4.93
CA PHE A 110 3.71 -0.92 3.90
C PHE A 110 2.32 -0.43 4.31
N TYR A 111 1.56 -1.22 5.06
CA TYR A 111 0.33 -0.79 5.70
C TYR A 111 0.59 0.37 6.70
N GLY A 112 1.60 0.25 7.58
CA GLY A 112 1.97 1.34 8.49
C GLY A 112 2.37 2.63 7.74
N TYR A 113 3.10 2.50 6.63
CA TYR A 113 3.44 3.64 5.78
C TYR A 113 2.21 4.25 5.09
N MET A 114 1.23 3.43 4.74
CA MET A 114 -0.06 3.90 4.21
C MET A 114 -0.86 4.67 5.27
N VAL A 115 -0.93 4.17 6.50
CA VAL A 115 -1.56 4.86 7.64
C VAL A 115 -0.91 6.23 7.87
N ALA A 116 0.41 6.33 7.70
CA ALA A 116 1.14 7.60 7.84
C ALA A 116 0.91 8.57 6.67
N SER A 117 0.49 8.06 5.51
CA SER A 117 0.37 8.83 4.27
C SER A 117 -1.05 9.30 4.00
N TRP A 118 -2.08 8.49 4.32
CA TRP A 118 -3.47 8.80 3.97
C TRP A 118 -4.49 8.12 4.90
N GLY A 119 -5.57 8.84 5.21
CA GLY A 119 -6.64 8.39 6.11
C GLY A 119 -7.45 7.18 5.59
N GLY A 120 -7.40 6.88 4.29
CA GLY A 120 -8.08 5.71 3.74
C GLY A 120 -7.40 4.36 4.05
N TYR A 121 -6.45 4.31 5.00
CA TYR A 121 -5.96 3.06 5.56
C TYR A 121 -7.07 2.22 6.22
N ALA A 122 -8.17 2.88 6.66
CA ALA A 122 -9.39 2.23 7.11
C ALA A 122 -10.04 1.33 6.03
N PHE A 123 -9.77 1.59 4.74
CA PHE A 123 -10.19 0.68 3.67
C PHE A 123 -9.41 -0.65 3.73
N ILE A 124 -8.08 -0.58 3.86
CA ILE A 124 -7.22 -1.78 3.90
C ILE A 124 -7.53 -2.62 5.13
N THR A 125 -7.68 -1.98 6.30
CA THR A 125 -7.94 -2.70 7.55
C THR A 125 -9.29 -3.43 7.57
N ASN A 126 -10.24 -3.05 6.71
CA ASN A 126 -11.54 -3.71 6.59
C ASN A 126 -11.56 -4.72 5.44
N MET A 127 -10.88 -4.42 4.33
CA MET A 127 -10.86 -5.30 3.17
C MET A 127 -10.11 -6.62 3.44
N LEU A 128 -8.95 -6.57 4.11
CA LEU A 128 -8.14 -7.76 4.41
C LEU A 128 -8.88 -8.78 5.30
N PRO A 129 -9.53 -8.38 6.41
CA PRO A 129 -10.36 -9.26 7.21
C PRO A 129 -11.57 -9.79 6.46
N VAL A 130 -12.25 -8.96 5.65
CA VAL A 130 -13.36 -9.43 4.81
C VAL A 130 -12.89 -10.52 3.85
N HIS A 131 -11.72 -10.35 3.22
CA HIS A 131 -11.13 -11.39 2.38
C HIS A 131 -10.82 -12.67 3.16
N ALA A 132 -10.25 -12.57 4.37
CA ALA A 132 -10.00 -13.71 5.24
C ALA A 132 -11.30 -14.42 5.67
N LEU A 133 -12.35 -13.66 6.01
CA LEU A 133 -13.67 -14.18 6.39
C LEU A 133 -14.32 -14.92 5.23
N VAL A 134 -14.26 -14.38 4.01
CA VAL A 134 -14.78 -15.06 2.81
C VAL A 134 -14.03 -16.38 2.55
N LEU A 135 -12.71 -16.42 2.76
CA LEU A 135 -11.94 -17.66 2.64
C LEU A 135 -12.34 -18.70 3.68
N VAL A 136 -12.63 -18.29 4.91
CA VAL A 136 -13.13 -19.17 5.96
C VAL A 136 -14.55 -19.67 5.65
N ALA A 137 -15.45 -18.76 5.26
CA ALA A 137 -16.84 -19.08 4.93
C ALA A 137 -16.99 -20.02 3.73
N THR A 138 -16.08 -19.93 2.75
CA THR A 138 -16.02 -20.85 1.60
C THR A 138 -15.32 -22.17 1.90
N GLY A 139 -14.91 -22.41 3.17
CA GLY A 139 -14.24 -23.63 3.60
C GLY A 139 -12.77 -23.74 3.15
N ARG A 140 -12.16 -22.66 2.65
CA ARG A 140 -10.78 -22.60 2.15
C ARG A 140 -9.78 -22.13 3.22
N TYR A 141 -10.03 -22.48 4.48
CA TYR A 141 -9.10 -22.19 5.55
C TYR A 141 -7.79 -22.97 5.39
N SER A 142 -6.66 -22.31 5.65
CA SER A 142 -5.34 -22.92 5.61
C SER A 142 -4.44 -22.28 6.68
N THR A 143 -3.45 -23.03 7.17
CA THR A 143 -2.43 -22.51 8.09
C THR A 143 -1.70 -21.28 7.53
N ARG A 144 -1.58 -21.20 6.19
CA ARG A 144 -1.01 -20.03 5.49
C ARG A 144 -1.82 -18.75 5.71
N LEU A 145 -3.15 -18.86 5.73
CA LEU A 145 -4.05 -17.74 6.00
C LEU A 145 -3.86 -17.27 7.45
N TYR A 146 -3.83 -18.21 8.39
CA TYR A 146 -3.61 -17.90 9.81
C TYR A 146 -2.29 -17.17 10.05
N VAL A 147 -1.17 -17.72 9.57
CA VAL A 147 0.17 -17.11 9.76
C VAL A 147 0.23 -15.72 9.13
N SER A 148 -0.29 -15.56 7.91
CA SER A 148 -0.23 -14.27 7.20
C SER A 148 -1.11 -13.22 7.87
N TYR A 149 -2.35 -13.57 8.23
CA TYR A 149 -3.30 -12.65 8.85
C TYR A 149 -2.86 -12.22 10.25
N THR A 150 -2.48 -13.17 11.12
CA THR A 150 -2.05 -12.87 12.49
C THR A 150 -0.78 -12.02 12.53
N THR A 151 0.20 -12.33 11.69
CA THR A 151 1.44 -11.54 11.57
C THR A 151 1.13 -10.13 11.09
N TRP A 152 0.30 -9.99 10.04
CA TRP A 152 -0.10 -8.68 9.52
C TRP A 152 -0.87 -7.87 10.56
N TYR A 153 -1.84 -8.48 11.25
CA TYR A 153 -2.67 -7.79 12.24
C TYR A 153 -1.85 -7.30 13.44
N ALA A 154 -0.99 -8.16 13.99
CA ALA A 154 -0.16 -7.81 15.15
C ALA A 154 0.81 -6.66 14.82
N LEU A 155 1.59 -6.80 13.74
CA LEU A 155 2.57 -5.79 13.34
C LEU A 155 1.91 -4.52 12.78
N GLY A 156 0.85 -4.68 12.00
CA GLY A 156 0.14 -3.59 11.35
C GLY A 156 -0.58 -2.70 12.34
N THR A 157 -1.25 -3.29 13.35
CA THR A 157 -1.93 -2.53 14.40
C THR A 157 -0.93 -1.75 15.25
N VAL A 158 0.18 -2.39 15.66
CA VAL A 158 1.23 -1.70 16.41
C VAL A 158 1.85 -0.57 15.58
N ALA A 159 2.15 -0.81 14.30
CA ALA A 159 2.68 0.22 13.42
C ALA A 159 1.71 1.40 13.25
N ALA A 160 0.40 1.14 13.10
CA ALA A 160 -0.61 2.18 13.00
C ALA A 160 -0.73 3.03 14.27
N MET A 161 -0.65 2.40 15.45
CA MET A 161 -0.74 3.10 16.74
C MET A 161 0.44 4.05 17.01
N ASN A 162 1.59 3.81 16.37
CA ASN A 162 2.76 4.70 16.51
C ASN A 162 2.57 6.06 15.82
N ILE A 163 1.56 6.21 14.97
CA ILE A 163 1.29 7.48 14.28
C ILE A 163 0.47 8.38 15.20
N PRO A 164 0.97 9.57 15.60
CA PRO A 164 0.34 10.40 16.62
C PRO A 164 -1.11 10.79 16.32
N PHE A 165 -1.44 10.97 15.03
CA PHE A 165 -2.80 11.28 14.59
C PHE A 165 -3.78 10.11 14.82
N VAL A 166 -3.28 8.87 14.74
CA VAL A 166 -4.08 7.65 14.88
C VAL A 166 -4.16 7.24 16.35
N GLY A 167 -3.04 7.22 17.06
CA GLY A 167 -2.98 6.88 18.48
C GLY A 167 -3.73 5.58 18.81
N PHE A 168 -4.75 5.67 19.67
CA PHE A 168 -5.56 4.53 20.10
C PHE A 168 -6.87 4.33 19.31
N LEU A 169 -7.06 5.03 18.18
CA LEU A 169 -8.23 4.84 17.32
C LEU A 169 -8.43 3.37 16.88
N PRO A 170 -7.38 2.59 16.53
CA PRO A 170 -7.51 1.17 16.16
C PRO A 170 -8.20 0.28 17.20
N ILE A 171 -8.23 0.71 18.46
CA ILE A 171 -8.85 -0.03 19.56
C ILE A 171 -10.23 0.55 19.92
N LYS A 172 -10.41 1.87 19.78
CA LYS A 172 -11.58 2.58 20.31
C LYS A 172 -12.70 2.78 19.30
N THR A 173 -12.42 2.77 18.00
CA THR A 173 -13.43 3.05 16.98
C THR A 173 -14.01 1.79 16.36
N SER A 174 -15.27 1.88 15.95
CA SER A 174 -15.98 0.80 15.26
C SER A 174 -15.39 0.47 13.88
N GLU A 175 -14.63 1.39 13.29
CA GLU A 175 -14.03 1.24 11.96
C GLU A 175 -12.94 0.16 11.88
N HIS A 176 -12.40 -0.25 13.03
CA HIS A 176 -11.35 -1.28 13.12
C HIS A 176 -11.84 -2.60 13.73
N MET A 177 -13.10 -2.67 14.16
CA MET A 177 -13.70 -3.87 14.73
C MET A 177 -13.73 -5.08 13.79
N PRO A 178 -13.93 -4.93 12.46
CA PRO A 178 -13.89 -6.09 11.56
C PRO A 178 -12.53 -6.79 11.48
N ALA A 179 -11.45 -6.14 11.95
CA ALA A 179 -10.11 -6.72 11.96
C ALA A 179 -9.79 -7.53 13.22
N LEU A 180 -10.56 -7.35 14.30
CA LEU A 180 -10.49 -8.13 15.55
C LEU A 180 -11.12 -9.51 15.37
#